data_AF-A0A836T9S5-F1
#
_entry.id   AF-A0A836T9S5-F1
#
_cell.length_a   1.000
_cell.length_b   1.000
_cell.length_c   1.000
_cell.angle_alpha   90.00
_cell.angle_beta   90.00
_cell.angle_gamma   90.00
#
_symmetry.space_group_name_H-M   'P 1'
#
loop_
_entity.id
_entity.type
_entity.pdbx_description
1 polymer ?
#
loop_
_entity_poly.entity_id
_entity_poly.type
_entity_poly.pdbx_seq_one_letter_code
_entity_poly.pdbx_strand_id
1 'polypeptide(L)'
;MNAGASIINDITGLQRFPDMAKTIARFQAGVILMHMQGTPETMQDNPQYMDLLTEISGFLKQSITLAVSAGIDPNKIAIDPGIGFGKTDSHNLLILKNLCRFQ
;
A
#
# COMPACT_ATOMS: atom_id res chain seq x y z
N MET A 1 -18.37 3.41 -8.67
CA MET A 1 -17.87 2.24 -9.42
C MET A 1 -18.88 1.74 -10.45
N ASN A 2 -19.64 2.62 -11.08
CA ASN A 2 -20.80 2.24 -11.90
C ASN A 2 -20.40 1.69 -13.28
N ALA A 3 -19.11 1.69 -13.61
CA ALA A 3 -18.55 1.11 -14.83
C ALA A 3 -17.92 -0.29 -14.61
N GLY A 4 -18.13 -0.93 -13.44
CA GLY A 4 -17.77 -2.33 -13.20
C GLY A 4 -16.45 -2.58 -12.46
N ALA A 5 -15.74 -1.55 -12.00
CA ALA A 5 -14.51 -1.75 -11.21
C ALA A 5 -14.82 -2.45 -9.87
N SER A 6 -14.22 -3.63 -9.65
CA SER A 6 -14.42 -4.45 -8.44
C SER A 6 -13.28 -4.34 -7.43
N ILE A 7 -12.11 -3.84 -7.85
CA ILE A 7 -10.91 -3.67 -7.02
C ILE A 7 -10.26 -2.34 -7.36
N ILE A 8 -9.78 -1.63 -6.33
CA ILE A 8 -8.93 -0.45 -6.46
C ILE A 8 -7.50 -0.81 -6.09
N ASN A 9 -6.55 -0.53 -6.98
CA ASN A 9 -5.13 -0.58 -6.64
C ASN A 9 -4.65 0.82 -6.26
N ASP A 10 -4.39 1.06 -4.97
CA ASP A 10 -3.98 2.37 -4.46
C ASP A 10 -2.50 2.37 -4.05
N ILE A 11 -1.70 3.02 -4.88
CA ILE A 11 -0.25 3.19 -4.69
C ILE A 11 0.13 4.09 -3.50
N THR A 12 -0.87 4.74 -2.89
CA THR A 12 -0.70 5.64 -1.74
C THR A 12 -1.15 5.02 -0.42
N GLY A 13 -1.63 3.78 -0.44
CA GLY A 13 -2.07 3.05 0.75
C GLY A 13 -3.19 3.76 1.52
N LEU A 14 -4.10 4.45 0.84
CA LEU A 14 -5.20 5.26 1.41
C LEU A 14 -4.76 6.45 2.27
N GLN A 15 -3.47 6.79 2.28
CA GLN A 15 -2.96 7.86 3.15
C GLN A 15 -3.02 9.24 2.49
N ARG A 16 -3.09 9.30 1.15
CA ARG A 16 -3.12 10.58 0.41
C ARG A 16 -4.51 11.18 0.26
N PHE A 17 -5.54 10.33 0.15
CA PHE A 17 -6.91 10.75 -0.18
C PHE A 17 -7.90 10.30 0.91
N PRO A 18 -8.27 11.16 1.86
CA PRO A 18 -9.02 10.78 3.07
C PRO A 18 -10.40 10.18 2.79
N ASP A 19 -11.03 10.53 1.67
CA ASP A 19 -12.36 10.04 1.30
C ASP A 19 -12.34 8.75 0.47
N MET A 20 -11.14 8.29 0.04
CA MET A 20 -11.01 7.11 -0.82
C MET A 20 -11.49 5.85 -0.09
N ALA A 21 -11.08 5.66 1.16
CA ALA A 21 -11.44 4.48 1.95
C ALA A 21 -12.97 4.36 2.13
N LYS A 22 -13.64 5.46 2.47
CA LYS A 22 -15.11 5.51 2.60
C LYS A 22 -15.81 5.22 1.28
N THR A 23 -15.26 5.73 0.17
CA THR A 23 -15.82 5.49 -1.16
C THR A 23 -15.73 4.01 -1.53
N ILE A 24 -14.58 3.37 -1.30
CA ILE A 24 -14.38 1.93 -1.56
C ILE A 24 -15.35 1.11 -0.71
N ALA A 25 -15.46 1.41 0.59
CA ALA A 25 -16.38 0.74 1.50
C ALA A 25 -17.84 0.82 1.03
N ARG A 26 -18.29 2.02 0.60
CA ARG A 26 -19.66 2.24 0.10
C ARG A 26 -20.01 1.36 -1.10
N PHE A 27 -19.04 1.10 -1.97
CA PHE A 27 -19.23 0.24 -3.15
C PHE A 27 -18.85 -1.23 -2.90
N GLN A 28 -18.46 -1.58 -1.67
CA GLN A 28 -18.04 -2.93 -1.27
C GLN A 28 -16.96 -3.55 -2.18
N ALA A 29 -16.10 -2.71 -2.75
CA ALA A 29 -15.01 -3.15 -3.60
C ALA A 29 -13.79 -3.59 -2.77
N GLY A 30 -12.91 -4.37 -3.40
CA GLY A 30 -11.61 -4.69 -2.84
C GLY A 30 -10.60 -3.56 -3.00
N VAL A 31 -9.52 -3.62 -2.22
CA VAL A 31 -8.42 -2.67 -2.28
C VAL A 31 -7.08 -3.37 -2.15
N ILE A 32 -6.12 -2.96 -2.98
CA ILE A 32 -4.70 -3.29 -2.84
C ILE A 32 -4.02 -2.05 -2.25
N LEU A 33 -3.42 -2.20 -1.07
CA LEU A 33 -2.72 -1.15 -0.35
C LEU A 33 -1.23 -1.31 -0.60
N MET A 34 -0.62 -0.37 -1.31
CA MET A 34 0.80 -0.45 -1.67
C MET A 34 1.64 0.61 -0.94
N HIS A 35 2.87 0.25 -0.58
CA HIS A 35 3.85 1.18 -0.03
C HIS A 35 4.77 1.78 -1.12
N MET A 36 4.92 3.10 -1.11
CA MET A 36 5.86 3.86 -1.94
C MET A 36 6.47 5.01 -1.11
N GLN A 37 7.79 5.18 -1.20
CA GLN A 37 8.47 6.37 -0.68
C GLN A 37 8.61 7.42 -1.79
N GLY A 38 8.27 8.67 -1.49
CA GLY A 38 8.28 9.77 -2.45
C GLY A 38 7.05 9.78 -3.37
N THR A 39 7.19 10.37 -4.55
CA THR A 39 6.15 10.40 -5.60
C THR A 39 6.64 9.69 -6.84
N PRO A 40 5.77 9.30 -7.80
CA PRO A 40 6.21 8.64 -9.03
C PRO A 40 7.33 9.38 -9.76
N GLU A 41 7.35 10.71 -9.67
CA GLU A 41 8.35 11.59 -10.29
C GLU A 41 9.69 11.61 -9.55
N THR A 42 9.73 11.32 -8.25
CA THR A 42 10.90 11.52 -7.37
C THR A 42 11.37 10.27 -6.64
N MET A 43 10.60 9.18 -6.69
CA MET A 43 10.81 7.97 -5.89
C MET A 43 12.14 7.25 -6.17
N GLN A 44 12.84 7.60 -7.25
CA GLN A 44 14.13 6.97 -7.60
C GLN A 44 15.35 7.85 -7.34
N ASP A 45 15.18 9.11 -6.96
CA ASP A 45 16.31 10.06 -6.92
C ASP A 45 17.33 9.68 -5.84
N ASN A 46 16.87 9.29 -4.64
CA ASN A 46 17.72 8.80 -3.55
C ASN A 46 16.85 8.17 -2.42
N PRO A 47 16.25 6.98 -2.63
CA PRO A 47 15.42 6.36 -1.61
C PRO A 47 16.25 5.89 -0.41
N GLN A 48 15.90 6.33 0.79
CA GLN A 48 16.63 6.07 2.03
C GLN A 48 15.68 5.53 3.10
N TYR A 49 16.08 4.44 3.74
CA TYR A 49 15.36 3.84 4.86
C TYR A 49 16.35 3.59 5.99
N MET A 50 15.91 3.81 7.23
CA MET A 50 16.67 3.38 8.41
C MET A 50 16.50 1.88 8.63
N ASP A 51 15.27 1.40 8.50
CA ASP A 51 14.91 -0.02 8.50
C ASP A 51 13.78 -0.27 7.49
N LEU A 52 14.19 -0.64 6.28
CA LEU A 52 13.30 -0.88 5.14
C LEU A 52 12.10 -1.79 5.49
N LEU A 53 12.33 -2.92 6.16
CA LEU A 53 11.26 -3.90 6.37
C LEU A 53 10.30 -3.44 7.46
N THR A 54 10.82 -2.84 8.52
CA THR A 54 10.01 -2.30 9.62
C THR A 54 9.16 -1.12 9.15
N GLU A 55 9.74 -0.21 8.36
CA GLU A 55 9.04 0.96 7.83
C GLU A 55 7.90 0.56 6.88
N ILE A 56 8.16 -0.35 5.92
CA ILE A 56 7.12 -0.87 5.02
C ILE A 56 6.00 -1.55 5.82
N SER A 57 6.35 -2.40 6.79
CA SER A 57 5.36 -3.12 7.61
C SER A 57 4.51 -2.17 8.45
N GLY A 58 5.12 -1.13 9.04
CA GLY A 58 4.43 -0.11 9.80
C GLY A 58 3.44 0.68 8.93
N PHE A 59 3.89 1.10 7.74
CA PHE A 59 3.04 1.78 6.77
C PHE A 59 1.83 0.93 6.37
N LEU A 60 2.05 -0.33 5.98
CA LEU A 60 0.96 -1.21 5.53
C LEU A 60 -0.04 -1.50 6.66
N LYS A 61 0.42 -1.67 7.90
CA LYS A 61 -0.46 -1.82 9.08
C LYS A 61 -1.33 -0.59 9.30
N GLN A 62 -0.77 0.61 9.14
CA GLN A 62 -1.53 1.86 9.23
C GLN A 62 -2.58 1.94 8.11
N SER A 63 -2.20 1.59 6.87
CA SER A 63 -3.11 1.54 5.73
C SER A 63 -4.26 0.56 5.92
N ILE A 64 -3.99 -0.65 6.44
CA ILE A 64 -5.03 -1.62 6.81
C ILE A 64 -5.97 -1.02 7.86
N THR A 65 -5.41 -0.38 8.89
CA THR A 65 -6.21 0.26 9.95
C THR A 65 -7.15 1.32 9.38
N LEU A 66 -6.69 2.16 8.45
CA LEU A 66 -7.51 3.15 7.76
C LEU A 66 -8.64 2.49 6.95
N ALA A 67 -8.33 1.43 6.20
CA ALA A 67 -9.30 0.69 5.40
C ALA A 67 -10.41 0.07 6.26
N VAL A 68 -10.03 -0.67 7.30
CA VAL A 68 -10.97 -1.35 8.20
C VAL A 68 -11.81 -0.33 8.98
N SER A 69 -11.19 0.75 9.47
CA SER A 69 -11.90 1.82 10.19
C SER A 69 -12.92 2.57 9.30
N ALA A 70 -12.71 2.57 7.98
CA ALA A 70 -13.66 3.11 7.02
C ALA A 70 -14.79 2.13 6.62
N GLY A 71 -14.74 0.89 7.10
CA GLY A 71 -15.75 -0.15 6.85
C GLY A 71 -15.43 -1.07 5.66
N ILE A 72 -14.20 -1.11 5.18
CA ILE A 72 -13.77 -2.10 4.17
C ILE A 72 -13.63 -3.46 4.86
N ASP A 73 -14.23 -4.49 4.27
CA ASP A 73 -14.10 -5.88 4.73
C ASP A 73 -12.62 -6.32 4.70
N PRO A 74 -12.03 -6.77 5.82
CA PRO A 74 -10.65 -7.26 5.85
C PRO A 74 -10.32 -8.33 4.80
N ASN A 75 -11.29 -9.17 4.43
CA ASN A 75 -11.11 -10.21 3.41
C ASN A 75 -11.01 -9.64 1.98
N LYS A 76 -11.28 -8.35 1.81
CA LYS A 76 -11.18 -7.63 0.53
C LYS A 76 -9.96 -6.71 0.48
N ILE A 77 -9.04 -6.84 1.43
CA ILE A 77 -7.80 -6.08 1.50
C ILE A 77 -6.64 -6.98 1.09
N ALA A 78 -5.84 -6.52 0.13
CA ALA A 78 -4.52 -7.06 -0.16
C ALA A 78 -3.46 -5.99 0.13
N ILE A 79 -2.24 -6.42 0.43
CA ILE A 79 -1.09 -5.53 0.66
C ILE A 79 0.00 -5.79 -0.38
N ASP A 80 0.73 -4.74 -0.73
CA ASP A 80 1.85 -4.78 -1.66
C ASP A 80 3.04 -3.96 -1.08
N PRO A 81 4.22 -4.57 -0.85
CA PRO A 81 5.38 -3.83 -0.36
C PRO A 81 5.94 -2.82 -1.37
N GLY A 82 5.47 -2.84 -2.62
CA GLY A 82 5.76 -1.87 -3.67
C GLY A 82 7.16 -2.02 -4.25
N ILE A 83 7.52 -3.22 -4.68
CA ILE A 83 8.81 -3.47 -5.36
C ILE A 83 8.95 -2.52 -6.56
N GLY A 84 10.09 -1.84 -6.66
CA GLY A 84 10.35 -0.84 -7.71
C GLY A 84 9.79 0.56 -7.44
N PHE A 85 9.11 0.78 -6.31
CA PHE A 85 8.55 2.09 -5.93
C PHE A 85 9.26 2.67 -4.71
N GLY A 86 10.15 3.64 -4.90
CA GLY A 86 10.85 4.26 -3.78
C GLY A 86 11.98 3.41 -3.22
N LYS A 87 12.65 2.59 -4.05
CA LYS A 87 13.53 1.49 -3.58
C LYS A 87 14.66 1.22 -4.56
N THR A 88 15.87 1.03 -4.05
CA THR A 88 17.02 0.54 -4.81
C THR A 88 16.87 -0.96 -5.14
N ASP A 89 17.68 -1.47 -6.07
CA ASP A 89 17.72 -2.91 -6.38
C ASP A 89 18.00 -3.77 -5.15
N SER A 90 18.94 -3.34 -4.31
CA SER A 90 19.25 -4.01 -3.04
C SER A 90 18.06 -4.03 -2.08
N HIS A 91 17.29 -2.93 -2.00
CA HIS A 91 16.05 -2.89 -1.23
C HIS A 91 15.01 -3.88 -1.78
N ASN A 92 14.83 -3.91 -3.10
CA ASN A 92 13.88 -4.81 -3.77
C ASN A 92 14.22 -6.29 -3.52
N LEU A 93 15.49 -6.67 -3.62
CA LEU A 93 15.96 -8.03 -3.30
C LEU A 93 15.77 -8.37 -1.82
N LEU A 94 16.02 -7.41 -0.92
CA LEU A 94 15.80 -7.60 0.51
C LEU A 94 14.32 -7.86 0.82
N ILE A 95 13.40 -7.14 0.18
CA ILE A 95 11.96 -7.35 0.31
C ILE A 95 11.57 -8.74 -0.20
N LEU A 96 12.02 -9.12 -1.41
CA LEU A 96 11.73 -10.44 -2.00
C LEU A 96 12.17 -11.58 -1.08
N LYS A 97 13.36 -11.47 -0.49
CA LYS A 97 13.90 -12.45 0.47
C LYS A 97 13.06 -12.55 1.76
N ASN A 98 12.28 -11.52 2.08
CA ASN A 98 11.55 -11.38 3.33
C ASN A 98 10.04 -11.26 3.16
N LEU A 99 9.48 -11.66 2.01
CA LEU A 99 8.04 -11.50 1.72
C LEU A 99 7.14 -12.11 2.81
N CYS A 100 7.56 -13.21 3.44
CA CYS A 100 6.81 -13.88 4.51
C CYS A 100 6.64 -13.03 5.79
N ARG A 101 7.35 -11.92 5.92
CA ARG A 101 7.25 -11.00 7.07
C ARG A 101 6.05 -10.04 6.96
N PHE A 102 5.47 -9.89 5.78
CA PHE A 102 4.27 -9.06 5.57
C PHE A 102 3.03 -9.94 5.71
N GLN A 103 2.23 -9.71 6.77
CA GLN A 103 1.00 -10.43 7.10
C GLN A 103 -0.04 -9.45 7.64
#